data_AF-A0A966GI38-F1
#
_entry.id   AF-A0A966GI38-F1
#
_cell.length_a   1.000
_cell.length_b   1.000
_cell.length_c   1.000
_cell.angle_alpha   90.00
_cell.angle_beta   90.00
_cell.angle_gamma   90.00
#
_symmetry.space_group_name_H-M   'P 1'
#
loop_
_entity.id
_entity.type
_entity.pdbx_description
1 polymer ?
#
loop_
_entity_poly.entity_id
_entity_poly.type
_entity_poly.pdbx_seq_one_letter_code
_entity_poly.pdbx_strand_id
1 'polypeptide(L)' 'MGFVDSHILSLMTFLPLLGAAVVLCVPKGKDDVIRWISAVFSFLPLVLAVKLWFAYDRTLA' A
#
# COMPACT_ATOMS: atom_id res chain seq x y z
N MET A 1 -18.97 -5.22 2.34
CA MET A 1 -17.67 -4.52 2.30
C MET A 1 -17.66 -3.56 3.48
N GLY A 2 -16.77 -3.76 4.45
CA GLY A 2 -16.77 -2.96 5.69
C GLY A 2 -15.43 -3.02 6.43
N PHE A 3 -14.64 -4.06 6.21
CA PHE A 3 -13.29 -4.17 6.77
C PHE A 3 -12.31 -3.16 6.17
N VAL A 4 -12.31 -3.02 4.83
CA VAL A 4 -11.41 -2.08 4.12
C VAL A 4 -11.74 -0.65 4.47
N ASP A 5 -13.02 -0.27 4.51
CA ASP A 5 -13.45 1.09 4.88
C ASP A 5 -13.12 1.42 6.35
N SER A 6 -13.30 0.45 7.25
CA SER A 6 -13.01 0.64 8.67
C SER A 6 -11.52 0.63 9.02
N HIS A 7 -10.65 0.10 8.15
CA HIS A 7 -9.20 -0.05 8.40
C HIS A 7 -8.33 0.47 7.24
N ILE A 8 -8.84 1.40 6.44
CA ILE A 8 -8.15 1.87 5.23
C ILE A 8 -6.78 2.49 5.55
N LEU A 9 -6.68 3.22 6.67
CA LEU A 9 -5.43 3.80 7.17
C LEU A 9 -4.40 2.72 7.54
N SER A 10 -4.84 1.66 8.22
CA SER A 10 -3.96 0.55 8.59
C SER A 10 -3.47 -0.16 7.34
N LEU A 11 -4.35 -0.47 6.39
CA LEU A 11 -3.91 -1.05 5.11
C LEU A 11 -2.90 -0.15 4.39
N MET A 12 -3.13 1.16 4.34
CA MET A 12 -2.23 2.10 3.68
C MET A 12 -0.83 2.19 4.32
N THR A 13 -0.74 2.02 5.65
CA THR A 13 0.54 2.08 6.38
C THR A 13 1.24 0.73 6.47
N PHE A 14 0.51 -0.37 6.61
CA PHE A 14 1.08 -1.72 6.75
C PHE A 14 1.42 -2.38 5.40
N LEU A 15 0.79 -1.99 4.29
CA LEU A 15 1.17 -2.49 2.95
C LEU A 15 2.64 -2.25 2.60
N PRO A 16 3.18 -1.02 2.68
CA PRO A 16 4.60 -0.80 2.37
C PRO A 16 5.54 -1.52 3.35
N LEU A 17 5.14 -1.67 4.62
CA LEU A 17 5.83 -2.50 5.62
C LEU A 17 5.88 -3.98 5.20
N LEU A 18 4.76 -4.53 4.72
CA LEU A 18 4.66 -5.89 4.21
C LEU A 18 5.54 -6.06 2.96
N GLY A 19 5.55 -5.06 2.07
CA GLY A 19 6.45 -5.02 0.92
C GLY A 19 7.93 -5.09 1.31
N ALA A 20 8.33 -4.31 2.32
CA ALA A 20 9.69 -4.36 2.85
C ALA A 20 10.03 -5.74 3.46
N ALA A 21 9.09 -6.35 4.19
CA ALA A 21 9.27 -7.70 4.73
C ALA A 21 9.42 -8.75 3.61
N VAL A 22 8.66 -8.63 2.53
CA VAL A 22 8.78 -9.50 1.34
C VAL A 22 10.14 -9.32 0.67
N VAL A 23 10.62 -8.08 0.53
CA VAL A 23 11.96 -7.79 -0.01
C VAL A 23 13.06 -8.46 0.81
N LEU A 24 12.94 -8.53 2.13
CA LEU A 24 13.93 -9.21 2.99
C LEU A 24 14.03 -10.72 2.73
N CYS A 25 12.94 -11.34 2.27
CA CYS A 25 12.93 -12.75 1.88
C CYS A 25 13.51 -12.99 0.47
N VAL A 26 13.81 -11.94 -0.30
CA VAL A 26 14.37 -12.07 -1.65
C VAL A 26 15.88 -12.35 -1.57
N PRO A 27 16.38 -13.41 -2.25
CA PRO A 27 17.81 -13.71 -2.27
C PRO A 27 18.61 -12.60 -2.95
N LYS A 28 19.80 -12.33 -2.42
CA LYS A 28 20.74 -11.32 -2.93
C LYS A 28 21.09 -11.61 -4.40
N GLY A 29 21.15 -10.57 -5.23
CA GLY A 29 21.46 -10.66 -6.66
C GLY A 29 20.25 -10.60 -7.59
N LYS A 30 19.03 -10.44 -7.04
CA LYS A 30 17.79 -10.25 -7.82
C LYS A 30 17.25 -8.84 -7.67
N ASP A 31 18.08 -7.84 -7.98
CA ASP A 31 17.76 -6.42 -7.78
C ASP A 31 16.53 -5.99 -8.58
N ASP A 32 16.31 -6.59 -9.76
CA ASP A 32 15.15 -6.32 -10.60
C ASP A 32 13.83 -6.79 -9.95
N VAL A 33 13.88 -7.92 -9.24
CA VAL A 33 12.72 -8.44 -8.48
C VAL A 33 12.40 -7.53 -7.30
N ILE A 34 13.43 -7.09 -6.57
CA ILE A 34 13.28 -6.15 -5.46
C ILE A 34 12.66 -4.84 -5.96
N ARG A 35 13.13 -4.33 -7.10
CA ARG A 35 12.60 -3.11 -7.73
C ARG A 35 11.11 -3.24 -8.05
N TRP A 36 10.70 -4.34 -8.68
CA TRP A 36 9.29 -4.57 -8.99
C TRP A 36 8.41 -4.73 -7.75
N ILE A 37 8.87 -5.49 -6.75
CA ILE A 37 8.15 -5.65 -5.47
C ILE A 37 7.97 -4.29 -4.80
N SER A 38 9.04 -3.50 -4.70
CA SER A 38 9.02 -2.16 -4.10
C SER A 38 8.03 -1.25 -4.82
N ALA A 39 8.08 -1.24 -6.17
CA ALA A 39 7.17 -0.43 -6.98
C ALA A 39 5.71 -0.81 -6.75
N VAL A 40 5.38 -2.10 -6.75
CA VAL A 40 4.01 -2.58 -6.53
C VAL A 40 3.53 -2.20 -5.12
N PHE A 41 4.30 -2.54 -4.09
CA PHE A 41 3.90 -2.29 -2.70
C PHE A 41 3.83 -0.80 -2.34
N SER A 42 4.58 0.08 -2.99
CA SER A 42 4.42 1.54 -2.87
C SER A 42 3.24 2.08 -3.70
N PHE A 43 2.85 1.40 -4.78
CA PHE A 43 1.74 1.84 -5.63
C PHE A 43 0.37 1.52 -5.01
N LEU A 44 0.21 0.39 -4.34
CA LEU A 44 -1.06 0.03 -3.67
C LEU A 44 -1.56 1.10 -2.66
N PRO A 45 -0.77 1.60 -1.69
CA PRO A 45 -1.23 2.63 -0.75
C PRO A 45 -1.56 3.95 -1.47
N LEU A 46 -0.92 4.23 -2.60
CA LEU A 46 -1.20 5.39 -3.44
C LEU A 46 -2.60 5.27 -4.07
N VAL A 47 -2.96 4.10 -4.60
CA VAL A 47 -4.31 3.83 -5.12
C VAL A 47 -5.36 3.92 -4.01
N LEU A 48 -5.06 3.39 -2.81
CA LEU A 48 -5.95 3.50 -1.65
C LEU A 48 -6.16 4.96 -1.24
N ALA A 49 -5.10 5.77 -1.24
CA ALA A 49 -5.19 7.21 -0.95
C ALA A 49 -6.09 7.94 -1.96
N VAL A 50 -5.93 7.64 -3.26
CA VAL A 50 -6.77 8.23 -4.31
C VAL A 50 -8.25 7.83 -4.12
N LYS A 51 -8.53 6.55 -3.82
CA LYS A 51 -9.91 6.12 -3.52
C LYS A 51 -10.48 6.84 -2.29
N LEU A 52 -9.69 6.97 -1.21
CA LEU A 52 -10.10 7.69 -0.01
C LEU A 52 -10.38 9.16 -0.30
N TRP A 53 -9.56 9.80 -1.13
CA TRP A 53 -9.75 11.19 -1.55
C TRP A 53 -11.07 11.40 -2.29
N PHE A 54 -11.43 10.48 -3.19
CA PHE A 54 -12.73 10.55 -3.88
C PHE A 54 -13.91 10.21 -2.98
N ALA A 55 -13.72 9.34 -1.99
CA ALA A 55 -14.73 8.99 -1.00
C ALA A 55 -14.85 10.02 0.14
N TYR A 56 -13.91 10.97 0.23
CA TYR A 56 -13.88 11.98 1.27
C TYR A 56 -15.03 12.98 1.07
N ASP A 57 -16.00 12.94 2.00
CA ASP A 57 -17.14 13.85 1.98
C ASP A 57 -16.70 15.25 2.45
N ARG A 58 -16.54 16.14 1.48
CA ARG A 58 -16.12 17.54 1.71
C ARG A 58 -17.23 18.41 2.30
N THR A 59 -18.45 17.90 2.40
CA THR A 59 -19.61 18.66 2.92
C THR A 59 -19.61 18.73 4.45
N LEU A 60 -18.81 17.87 5.11
CA LEU A 60 -18.65 17.80 6.55
C LEU A 60 -17.40 18.56 7.06
N ALA A 61 -16.72 19.30 6.20
CA ALA A 61 -15.47 20.03 6.49
C ALA A 61 -15.69 21.51 6.78
#